data_AF-A0A2N9N091-F1
#
_entry.id   AF-A0A2N9N091-F1
#
_cell.length_a   1.000
_cell.length_b   1.000
_cell.length_c   1.000
_cell.angle_alpha   90.00
_cell.angle_beta   90.00
_cell.angle_gamma   90.00
#
_symmetry.space_group_name_H-M   'P 1'
#
loop_
_entity.id
_entity.type
_entity.pdbx_description
1 polymer ?
#
loop_
_entity_poly.entity_id
_entity_poly.type
_entity_poly.pdbx_seq_one_letter_code
_entity_poly.pdbx_strand_id
1 'polypeptide(L)'
;MIIPVNLANEDELSEVVLRRLLDHVDRGFAIGAAYGRRGFGYLRSTIPNWNRAARQVPLIVLTDLDRHTCPAETDPGLATGTAPPQFAFPGCRARSGGVAAGG
;
A
#
# COMPACT_ATOMS: atom_id res chain seq x y z
N MET A 1 -2.24 -23.35 7.90
CA MET A 1 -1.42 -22.56 8.84
C MET A 1 -1.95 -21.14 8.82
N ILE A 2 -2.22 -20.53 9.97
CA ILE A 2 -2.75 -19.17 10.05
C ILE A 2 -1.59 -18.18 10.24
N ILE A 3 -1.55 -17.13 9.42
CA ILE A 3 -0.52 -16.09 9.47
C ILE A 3 -1.14 -14.82 10.06
N PRO A 4 -0.83 -14.45 11.32
CA PRO A 4 -1.35 -13.22 11.91
C PRO A 4 -0.72 -12.00 11.24
N VAL A 5 -1.55 -11.02 10.90
CA VAL A 5 -1.09 -9.77 10.27
C VAL A 5 -1.88 -8.58 10.79
N ASN A 6 -1.16 -7.51 11.11
CA ASN A 6 -1.75 -6.22 11.45
C ASN A 6 -1.75 -5.31 10.22
N LEU A 7 -2.76 -4.45 10.10
CA LEU A 7 -2.91 -3.53 8.97
C LEU A 7 -2.69 -2.10 9.44
N ALA A 8 -2.00 -1.30 8.64
CA ALA A 8 -1.98 0.15 8.78
C ALA A 8 -2.38 0.76 7.43
N ASN A 9 -3.40 1.61 7.43
CA ASN A 9 -3.96 2.18 6.22
C ASN A 9 -4.27 3.67 6.38
N GLU A 10 -4.47 4.33 5.26
CA GLU A 10 -4.75 5.76 5.22
C GLU A 10 -6.21 6.08 5.56
N ASP A 11 -7.13 5.39 4.90
CA ASP A 11 -8.57 5.63 4.92
C ASP A 11 -9.39 4.32 4.89
N GLU A 12 -10.71 4.48 4.99
CA GLU A 12 -11.66 3.35 5.02
C GLU A 12 -11.66 2.55 3.71
N LEU A 13 -11.50 3.24 2.56
CA LEU A 13 -11.46 2.57 1.26
C LEU A 13 -10.24 1.66 1.14
N SER A 14 -9.07 2.16 1.54
CA SER A 14 -7.82 1.39 1.54
C SER A 14 -7.91 0.16 2.44
N GLU A 15 -8.58 0.26 3.59
CA GLU A 15 -8.81 -0.92 4.44
C GLU A 15 -9.61 -2.01 3.75
N VAL A 16 -10.73 -1.64 3.12
CA VAL A 16 -11.60 -2.60 2.42
C VAL A 16 -10.86 -3.28 1.28
N VAL A 17 -10.07 -2.51 0.52
CA VAL A 17 -9.22 -3.06 -0.55
C VAL A 17 -8.21 -4.06 0.01
N LEU A 18 -7.51 -3.69 1.08
CA LEU A 18 -6.48 -4.55 1.68
C LEU A 18 -7.07 -5.86 2.22
N ARG A 19 -8.24 -5.81 2.86
CA ARG A 19 -8.95 -7.01 3.32
C ARG A 19 -9.29 -7.94 2.16
N ARG A 20 -9.87 -7.39 1.09
CA ARG A 20 -10.21 -8.19 -0.11
C ARG A 20 -8.99 -8.81 -0.77
N LEU A 21 -7.86 -8.10 -0.81
CA LEU A 21 -6.61 -8.64 -1.34
C LEU A 21 -6.16 -9.84 -0.50
N LEU A 22 -6.13 -9.71 0.83
CA LEU A 22 -5.72 -10.78 1.74
C LEU A 22 -6.63 -12.00 1.67
N ASP A 23 -7.95 -11.79 1.53
CA ASP A 23 -8.91 -12.87 1.33
C ASP A 23 -8.67 -13.63 0.02
N HIS A 24 -8.15 -12.94 -1.01
CA HIS A 24 -7.88 -13.55 -2.32
C HIS A 24 -6.58 -14.36 -2.37
N VAL A 25 -5.61 -14.12 -1.49
CA VAL A 25 -4.28 -14.78 -1.59
C VAL A 25 -4.30 -16.26 -1.16
N ASP A 26 -5.41 -16.80 -0.63
CA ASP A 26 -5.54 -18.19 -0.15
C ASP A 26 -4.32 -18.71 0.66
N ARG A 27 -3.79 -17.84 1.54
CA ARG A 27 -2.61 -18.12 2.38
C ARG A 27 -2.94 -18.24 3.86
N GLY A 28 -4.23 -18.14 4.22
CA GLY A 28 -4.70 -18.25 5.61
C GLY A 28 -4.27 -17.07 6.48
N PHE A 29 -4.35 -15.83 5.98
CA PHE A 29 -4.08 -14.65 6.80
C PHE A 29 -5.18 -14.45 7.86
N ALA A 30 -4.78 -14.19 9.10
CA ALA A 30 -5.68 -13.72 10.16
C ALA A 30 -5.39 -12.25 10.45
N ILE A 31 -6.37 -11.41 10.13
CA ILE A 31 -6.27 -9.97 10.35
C ILE A 31 -6.47 -9.69 11.84
N GLY A 32 -5.43 -9.15 12.48
CA GLY A 32 -5.45 -8.68 13.86
C GLY A 32 -5.98 -7.25 13.95
N ALA A 33 -5.13 -6.33 14.38
CA ALA A 33 -5.47 -4.92 14.49
C ALA A 33 -5.38 -4.21 13.13
N ALA A 34 -6.35 -3.33 12.84
CA ALA A 34 -6.32 -2.41 11.72
C ALA A 34 -6.21 -0.96 12.22
N TYR A 35 -5.14 -0.28 11.81
CA TYR A 35 -4.81 1.09 12.21
C TYR A 35 -5.05 2.03 11.03
N GLY A 36 -6.18 2.74 11.04
CA GLY A 36 -6.63 3.55 9.91
C GLY A 36 -7.17 4.93 10.27
N ARG A 37 -7.76 5.58 9.25
CA ARG A 37 -8.63 6.78 9.37
C ARG A 37 -7.96 8.02 9.94
N ARG A 38 -6.66 8.18 9.70
CA ARG A 38 -5.88 9.35 10.15
C ARG A 38 -5.20 10.10 9.00
N GLY A 39 -5.40 9.65 7.76
CA GLY A 39 -4.87 10.28 6.54
C GLY A 39 -3.38 10.05 6.31
N PHE A 40 -2.92 10.39 5.09
CA PHE A 40 -1.52 10.25 4.65
C PHE A 40 -0.50 10.86 5.62
N GLY A 41 -0.75 12.09 6.10
CA GLY A 41 0.21 12.82 6.93
C GLY A 41 0.52 12.11 8.25
N TYR A 42 -0.50 11.52 8.86
CA TYR A 42 -0.33 10.69 10.05
C TYR A 42 0.43 9.41 9.73
N LEU A 43 0.04 8.70 8.66
CA LEU A 43 0.65 7.43 8.31
C LEU A 43 2.14 7.61 7.98
N ARG A 44 2.47 8.66 7.19
CA ARG A 44 3.84 9.03 6.83
C ARG A 44 4.71 9.38 8.03
N SER A 45 4.19 10.18 8.97
CA SER A 45 4.94 10.55 10.17
C SER A 45 5.15 9.38 11.13
N THR A 46 4.37 8.31 11.00
CA THR A 46 4.42 7.13 11.87
C THR A 46 5.11 5.91 11.26
N ILE A 47 5.57 5.96 9.99
CA ILE A 47 6.38 4.90 9.34
C ILE A 47 7.54 4.37 10.21
N PRO A 48 8.35 5.23 10.87
CA PRO A 48 9.42 4.72 11.74
C PRO A 48 8.91 3.85 12.89
N ASN A 49 7.71 4.12 13.41
CA ASN A 49 7.10 3.33 14.47
C ASN A 49 6.57 1.99 13.92
N TRP A 50 5.96 2.01 12.74
CA TRP A 50 5.53 0.80 12.04
C TRP A 50 6.71 -0.13 11.74
N ASN A 51 7.84 0.42 11.29
CA ASN A 51 9.07 -0.34 11.06
C ASN A 51 9.64 -0.99 12.35
N ARG A 52 9.48 -0.33 13.50
CA ARG A 52 9.87 -0.91 14.79
C ARG A 52 8.91 -2.03 15.19
N ALA A 53 7.60 -1.82 15.03
CA ALA A 53 6.57 -2.83 15.32
C ALA A 53 6.71 -4.08 14.43
N ALA A 54 7.08 -3.89 13.17
CA ALA A 54 7.30 -4.96 12.19
C ALA A 54 8.41 -5.96 12.59
N ARG A 55 9.28 -5.59 13.54
CA ARG A 55 10.30 -6.50 14.09
C ARG A 55 9.72 -7.58 15.01
N GLN A 56 8.49 -7.39 15.49
CA GLN A 56 7.84 -8.29 16.45
C GLN A 56 6.61 -8.97 15.84
N VAL A 57 5.86 -8.25 14.99
CA VAL A 57 4.62 -8.76 14.40
C VAL A 57 4.55 -8.39 12.91
N PRO A 58 4.09 -9.28 12.03
CA PRO A 58 3.85 -8.93 10.63
C PRO A 58 2.87 -7.77 10.50
N LEU A 59 3.23 -6.76 9.72
CA LEU A 59 2.44 -5.56 9.51
C LEU A 59 2.42 -5.18 8.03
N ILE A 60 1.25 -4.89 7.48
CA ILE A 60 1.08 -4.39 6.11
C ILE A 60 0.64 -2.94 6.17
N VAL A 61 1.40 -2.06 5.52
CA VAL A 61 1.07 -0.64 5.37
C VAL A 61 0.56 -0.40 3.95
N LEU A 62 -0.62 0.20 3.80
CA LEU A 62 -1.21 0.59 2.51
C LEU A 62 -1.52 2.10 2.48
N THR A 63 -1.17 2.76 1.38
CA THR A 63 -1.40 4.20 1.15
C THR A 63 -1.49 4.50 -0.35
N ASP A 64 -2.16 5.59 -0.72
CA ASP A 64 -2.25 6.06 -2.11
C ASP A 64 -1.00 6.86 -2.56
N LEU A 65 -0.84 7.04 -3.87
CA LEU A 65 0.08 7.93 -4.61
C LEU A 65 -0.79 9.00 -5.25
N ASP A 66 -1.44 9.82 -4.45
CA ASP A 66 -2.06 11.00 -5.01
C ASP A 66 -1.03 12.08 -5.38
N ARG A 67 0.24 11.96 -4.91
CA ARG A 67 1.25 13.04 -4.96
C ARG A 67 2.55 12.74 -5.72
N HIS A 68 2.69 11.57 -6.32
CA HIS A 68 3.91 11.17 -7.03
C HIS A 68 3.60 10.54 -8.39
N THR A 69 4.48 10.78 -9.38
CA THR A 69 4.43 10.15 -10.71
C THR A 69 4.46 8.63 -10.56
N CYS A 70 3.61 7.92 -11.31
CA CYS A 70 3.50 6.48 -11.20
C CYS A 70 4.85 5.82 -11.52
N PRO A 71 5.34 4.87 -10.72
CA PRO A 71 6.62 4.22 -11.00
C PRO A 71 6.63 3.48 -12.35
N ALA A 72 5.47 3.05 -12.87
CA ALA A 72 5.34 2.51 -14.22
C ALA A 72 5.72 3.51 -15.34
N GLU A 73 5.68 4.82 -15.09
CA GLU A 73 6.07 5.85 -16.05
C GLU A 73 7.59 6.11 -16.06
N THR A 74 8.33 5.67 -15.05
CA THR A 74 9.73 6.10 -14.85
C THR A 74 10.72 4.95 -14.59
N ASP A 75 10.28 3.74 -14.24
CA ASP A 75 11.16 2.61 -13.94
C ASP A 75 10.65 1.28 -14.54
N PRO A 76 11.28 0.76 -15.61
CA PRO A 76 10.91 -0.53 -16.23
C PRO A 76 11.16 -1.74 -15.31
N GLY A 77 11.93 -1.60 -14.23
CA GLY A 77 12.15 -2.65 -13.24
C GLY A 77 10.90 -3.01 -12.44
N LEU A 78 9.97 -2.07 -12.24
CA LEU A 78 8.75 -2.34 -11.50
C LEU A 78 7.76 -3.21 -12.29
N ALA A 79 7.78 -3.12 -13.62
CA ALA A 79 7.00 -4.01 -14.49
C ALA A 79 7.49 -5.47 -14.46
N THR A 80 8.73 -5.70 -14.01
CA THR A 80 9.37 -7.03 -13.98
C THR A 80 9.38 -7.67 -12.59
N GLY A 81 8.77 -7.05 -11.57
CA GLY A 81 8.50 -7.69 -10.28
C GLY A 81 9.73 -7.89 -9.38
N THR A 82 10.81 -7.15 -9.60
CA THR A 82 12.09 -7.28 -8.87
C THR A 82 12.23 -6.33 -7.66
N ALA A 83 11.13 -5.76 -7.16
CA ALA A 83 11.15 -4.86 -6.01
C ALA A 83 11.57 -5.60 -4.71
N PRO A 84 12.50 -5.04 -3.91
CA PRO A 84 12.87 -5.62 -2.61
C PRO A 84 11.67 -5.75 -1.66
N PRO A 85 11.67 -6.75 -0.76
CA PRO A 85 10.49 -7.16 0.02
C PRO A 85 9.95 -6.11 1.00
N GLN A 86 10.68 -5.01 1.21
CA GLN A 86 10.30 -3.89 2.07
C GLN A 86 9.80 -2.64 1.33
N PHE A 87 9.62 -2.69 0.01
CA PHE A 87 9.14 -1.53 -0.74
C PHE A 87 7.64 -1.31 -0.57
N ALA A 88 7.31 -0.59 0.49
CA ALA A 88 6.13 0.25 0.55
C ALA A 88 6.31 1.39 -0.46
N PHE A 89 5.82 1.19 -1.69
CA PHE A 89 5.51 2.33 -2.54
C PHE A 89 4.09 2.76 -2.20
N PRO A 90 3.83 4.07 -2.10
CA PRO A 90 2.46 4.54 -2.12
C PRO A 90 1.80 4.04 -3.44
N GLY A 91 0.46 3.98 -3.59
CA GLY A 91 -0.26 3.46 -4.81
C GLY A 91 -0.84 4.43 -5.89
N CYS A 92 -0.63 4.21 -7.20
CA CYS A 92 -0.86 5.21 -8.27
C CYS A 92 -2.25 5.30 -8.90
N ARG A 93 -2.75 6.53 -9.04
CA ARG A 93 -3.92 6.86 -9.88
C ARG A 93 -3.44 7.24 -11.29
N ALA A 94 -3.64 6.35 -12.26
CA ALA A 94 -3.37 6.63 -13.67
C ALA A 94 -4.19 7.85 -14.13
N ARG A 95 -3.52 8.88 -14.68
CA ARG A 95 -4.21 9.98 -15.36
C ARG A 95 -4.88 9.41 -16.62
N SER A 96 -6.21 9.35 -16.64
CA SER A 96 -6.94 9.09 -17.88
C SER A 96 -6.60 10.21 -18.87
N GLY A 97 -5.96 9.83 -19.97
CA GLY A 97 -5.46 10.75 -21.00
C GLY A 97 -6.53 11.70 -21.50
N GLY A 98 -6.29 13.00 -21.31
CA GLY A 98 -6.96 14.05 -22.08
C GLY A 98 -6.25 14.18 -23.42
N VAL A 99 -6.92 13.81 -24.50
CA VAL A 99 -6.52 14.10 -25.88
C VAL A 99 -6.37 15.62 -26.02
N ALA A 100 -5.14 16.09 -26.22
CA ALA A 100 -4.89 17.45 -26.66
C ALA A 100 -5.31 17.55 -28.13
N ALA A 101 -6.47 18.18 -28.38
CA ALA A 101 -6.88 18.60 -29.69
C ALA A 101 -5.89 19.67 -30.20
N GLY A 102 -5.31 19.42 -31.37
CA GLY A 102 -4.38 20.32 -32.04
C GLY A 102 -5.02 21.62 -32.53
N GLY A 103 -4.18 22.63 -32.67
CA GLY A 103 -4.39 23.86 -33.42
C GLY A 103 -3.14 24.18 -34.21
#